data_AF-A0A1B2I631-F1
#
_entry.id   AF-A0A1B2I631-F1
#
_cell.length_a   1.000
_cell.length_b   1.000
_cell.length_c   1.000
_cell.angle_alpha   90.00
_cell.angle_beta   90.00
_cell.angle_gamma   90.00
#
_symmetry.space_group_name_H-M   'P 1'
#
loop_
_entity.id
_entity.type
_entity.pdbx_description
1 polymer ?
#
loop_
_entity_poly.entity_id
_entity_poly.type
_entity_poly.pdbx_seq_one_letter_code
_entity_poly.pdbx_strand_id
1 'polypeptide(L)'
;MTKKVVRYKRINGALVKQFEVPPLIGGLVDIASLPIVGTSGSAVIESGENANGRYIKWADGTMICTHTYVREPKYSDFLFFTGEWVLPIANVGTVYKFVVGFAATTNDSPTANHSVYTSIGYQGTDTCVWSTGSNSAVKRLADAIRTGGSYGVVSYTAYLVAIGRWK
;
A
#
# COMPACT_ATOMS: atom_id res chain seq x y z
N MET A 1 -34.96 -29.36 2.19
CA MET A 1 -35.10 -28.07 2.91
C MET A 1 -34.42 -26.98 2.11
N THR A 2 -35.14 -25.91 1.78
CA THR A 2 -34.57 -24.73 1.11
C THR A 2 -33.67 -23.99 2.10
N LYS A 3 -32.37 -23.83 1.80
CA LYS A 3 -31.42 -23.11 2.67
C LYS A 3 -31.79 -21.62 2.68
N LYS A 4 -31.98 -21.00 3.85
CA LYS A 4 -32.34 -19.57 3.94
C LYS A 4 -31.25 -18.79 4.65
N VAL A 5 -31.11 -17.51 4.31
CA VAL A 5 -30.26 -16.59 5.06
C VAL A 5 -31.08 -15.98 6.17
N VAL A 6 -30.65 -16.21 7.40
CA VAL A 6 -31.33 -15.72 8.59
C VAL A 6 -30.37 -14.86 9.39
N ARG A 7 -30.74 -13.61 9.62
CA ARG A 7 -29.94 -12.68 10.42
C ARG A 7 -30.44 -12.67 11.85
N TYR A 8 -29.50 -12.83 12.79
CA TYR A 8 -29.74 -12.67 14.21
C TYR A 8 -29.00 -11.45 14.73
N LYS A 9 -29.59 -10.75 15.70
CA LYS A 9 -28.94 -9.69 16.47
C LYS A 9 -29.02 -10.06 17.94
N ARG A 10 -27.94 -9.83 18.68
CA ARG A 10 -27.93 -10.01 20.13
C ARG A 10 -28.63 -8.80 20.77
N ILE A 11 -29.76 -9.04 21.43
CA ILE A 11 -30.52 -8.03 22.17
C ILE A 11 -30.69 -8.58 23.58
N ASN A 12 -30.15 -7.87 24.58
CA ASN A 12 -30.19 -8.28 25.99
C ASN A 12 -29.74 -9.73 26.23
N GLY A 13 -28.67 -10.16 25.55
CA GLY A 13 -28.10 -11.50 25.68
C GLY A 13 -28.75 -12.59 24.80
N ALA A 14 -29.96 -12.37 24.28
CA ALA A 14 -30.67 -13.31 23.42
C ALA A 14 -30.39 -13.05 21.93
N LEU A 15 -30.28 -14.12 21.13
CA LEU A 15 -30.25 -14.02 19.67
C LEU A 15 -31.69 -13.84 19.15
N VAL A 16 -31.99 -12.64 18.66
CA VAL A 16 -33.31 -12.31 18.11
C VAL A 16 -33.21 -12.29 16.59
N LYS A 17 -34.06 -13.08 15.91
CA LYS A 17 -34.16 -13.07 14.44
C LYS A 17 -34.63 -11.69 13.99
N GLN A 18 -33.84 -11.04 13.14
CA GLN A 18 -34.14 -9.71 12.61
C GLN A 18 -34.70 -9.77 11.20
N PHE A 19 -34.24 -10.73 10.40
CA PHE A 19 -34.49 -10.77 8.97
C PHE A 19 -34.29 -12.18 8.41
N GLU A 20 -35.05 -12.52 7.39
CA GLU A 20 -34.98 -13.80 6.67
C GLU A 20 -35.19 -13.55 5.18
N VAL A 21 -34.23 -13.95 4.35
CA VAL A 21 -34.33 -13.86 2.88
C VAL A 21 -34.34 -15.27 2.31
N PRO A 22 -35.25 -15.57 1.36
CA PRO A 22 -35.12 -16.78 0.56
C PRO A 22 -33.77 -16.77 -0.20
N PRO A 23 -33.15 -17.95 -0.41
CA PRO A 23 -31.95 -18.03 -1.23
C PRO A 23 -32.26 -17.67 -2.67
N LEU A 24 -31.25 -17.19 -3.39
CA LEU A 24 -31.29 -17.12 -4.85
C LEU A 24 -31.25 -18.53 -5.45
N ILE A 25 -31.53 -18.63 -6.75
CA ILE A 25 -31.43 -19.89 -7.52
C ILE A 25 -30.04 -20.52 -7.28
N GLY A 26 -30.02 -21.82 -7.00
CA GLY A 26 -28.78 -22.55 -6.71
C GLY A 26 -28.28 -22.45 -5.26
N GLY A 27 -29.04 -21.85 -4.34
CA GLY A 27 -28.63 -21.71 -2.93
C GLY A 27 -27.64 -20.57 -2.67
N LEU A 28 -27.50 -19.68 -3.64
CA LEU A 28 -26.68 -18.46 -3.54
C LEU A 28 -27.40 -17.40 -2.68
N VAL A 29 -26.63 -16.42 -2.21
CA VAL A 29 -27.12 -15.33 -1.35
C VAL A 29 -26.89 -14.01 -2.07
N ASP A 30 -27.89 -13.13 -2.07
CA ASP A 30 -27.71 -11.76 -2.54
C ASP A 30 -26.75 -11.01 -1.61
N ILE A 31 -25.63 -10.52 -2.15
CA ILE A 31 -24.63 -9.79 -1.38
C ILE A 31 -25.20 -8.50 -0.76
N ALA A 32 -26.22 -7.90 -1.36
CA ALA A 32 -26.92 -6.74 -0.81
C ALA A 32 -27.69 -7.06 0.49
N SER A 33 -27.96 -8.34 0.75
CA SER A 33 -28.62 -8.81 1.98
C SER A 33 -27.67 -9.02 3.17
N LEU A 34 -26.36 -9.04 2.92
CA LEU A 34 -25.36 -9.22 3.97
C LEU A 34 -25.17 -7.93 4.77
N PRO A 35 -25.00 -8.01 6.10
CA PRO A 35 -24.74 -6.84 6.90
C PRO A 35 -23.41 -6.20 6.51
N ILE A 36 -23.46 -4.94 6.14
CA ILE A 36 -22.30 -4.04 6.18
C ILE A 36 -21.77 -4.06 7.63
N VAL A 37 -20.56 -4.55 7.83
CA VAL A 37 -19.89 -4.51 9.14
C VAL A 37 -19.28 -3.12 9.29
N GLY A 38 -19.80 -2.33 10.24
CA GLY A 38 -19.44 -0.93 10.45
C GLY A 38 -20.56 0.04 10.09
N THR A 39 -20.38 1.33 10.39
CA THR A 39 -21.26 2.41 9.93
C THR A 39 -21.25 2.44 8.39
N SER A 40 -22.39 2.71 7.75
CA SER A 40 -22.47 2.86 6.29
C SER A 40 -21.47 3.93 5.83
N GLY A 41 -20.37 3.50 5.21
CA GLY A 41 -19.20 4.33 4.88
C GLY A 41 -17.85 3.71 5.28
N SER A 42 -17.81 2.91 6.35
CA SER A 42 -16.56 2.32 6.87
C SER A 42 -16.31 0.88 6.45
N ALA A 43 -17.25 0.26 5.74
CA ALA A 43 -17.08 -1.10 5.29
C ALA A 43 -16.10 -1.19 4.11
N VAL A 44 -15.29 -2.24 4.15
CA VAL A 44 -14.55 -2.71 2.98
C VAL A 44 -15.57 -3.30 2.01
N ILE A 45 -15.61 -2.78 0.78
CA ILE A 45 -16.48 -3.29 -0.28
C ILE A 45 -15.78 -4.29 -1.18
N GLU A 46 -14.45 -4.19 -1.28
CA GLU A 46 -13.62 -5.00 -2.16
C GLU A 46 -12.17 -4.96 -1.67
N SER A 47 -11.47 -6.06 -1.80
CA SER A 47 -10.02 -6.13 -1.63
C SER A 47 -9.46 -7.16 -2.60
N GLY A 48 -8.24 -6.93 -3.07
CA GLY A 48 -7.58 -7.86 -3.97
C GLY A 48 -6.08 -7.64 -4.04
N GLU A 49 -5.42 -8.52 -4.78
CA GLU A 49 -3.98 -8.52 -4.98
C GLU A 49 -3.67 -8.95 -6.42
N ASN A 50 -2.68 -8.29 -7.03
CA ASN A 50 -2.07 -8.72 -8.28
C ASN A 50 -0.57 -8.39 -8.26
N ALA A 51 0.10 -8.55 -9.40
CA ALA A 51 1.53 -8.29 -9.54
C ALA A 51 1.95 -6.84 -9.19
N ASN A 52 1.01 -5.90 -9.21
CA ASN A 52 1.24 -4.49 -8.91
C ASN A 52 0.93 -4.10 -7.45
N GLY A 53 0.58 -5.07 -6.60
CA GLY A 53 0.33 -4.89 -5.18
C GLY A 53 -1.08 -5.27 -4.73
N ARG A 54 -1.42 -4.83 -3.52
CA ARG A 54 -2.70 -5.08 -2.84
C ARG A 54 -3.53 -3.82 -2.81
N TYR A 55 -4.85 -3.96 -2.83
CA TYR A 55 -5.76 -2.83 -2.63
C TYR A 55 -6.91 -3.19 -1.70
N ILE A 56 -7.46 -2.15 -1.08
CA ILE A 56 -8.70 -2.19 -0.33
C ILE A 56 -9.55 -1.01 -0.80
N LYS A 57 -10.83 -1.24 -1.06
CA LYS A 57 -11.83 -0.21 -1.34
C LYS A 57 -12.81 -0.11 -0.17
N TRP A 58 -13.09 1.11 0.25
CA TRP A 58 -14.07 1.41 1.28
C TRP A 58 -15.35 2.00 0.69
N ALA A 59 -16.47 1.79 1.37
CA ALA A 59 -17.79 2.25 0.95
C ALA A 59 -17.89 3.78 0.82
N ASP A 60 -17.06 4.54 1.55
CA ASP A 60 -16.95 6.00 1.43
C ASP A 60 -16.25 6.48 0.15
N GLY A 61 -15.73 5.57 -0.67
CA GLY A 61 -14.99 5.87 -1.90
C GLY A 61 -13.48 5.93 -1.73
N THR A 62 -12.98 5.82 -0.51
CA THR A 62 -11.54 5.74 -0.24
C THR A 62 -10.98 4.43 -0.79
N MET A 63 -9.78 4.50 -1.36
CA MET A 63 -8.95 3.34 -1.64
C MET A 63 -7.55 3.52 -1.06
N ILE A 64 -6.97 2.41 -0.65
CA ILE A 64 -5.60 2.31 -0.18
C ILE A 64 -4.98 1.15 -0.94
N CYS A 65 -3.85 1.42 -1.60
CA CYS A 65 -3.03 0.38 -2.20
C CYS A 65 -1.73 0.25 -1.41
N THR A 66 -1.19 -0.96 -1.34
CA THR A 66 0.13 -1.23 -0.76
C THR A 66 0.93 -2.11 -1.68
N HIS A 67 2.26 -1.91 -1.69
CA HIS A 67 3.16 -2.78 -2.44
C HIS A 67 4.56 -2.76 -1.82
N THR A 68 5.33 -3.81 -2.10
CA THR A 68 6.74 -3.93 -1.74
C THR A 68 7.51 -4.07 -3.04
N TYR A 69 8.37 -3.10 -3.33
CA TYR A 69 9.25 -3.12 -4.49
C TYR A 69 10.62 -3.62 -4.06
N VAL A 70 11.14 -4.62 -4.78
CA VAL A 70 12.55 -5.03 -4.67
C VAL A 70 13.20 -4.86 -6.03
N ARG A 71 14.16 -3.94 -6.15
CA ARG A 71 14.82 -3.61 -7.42
C ARG A 71 16.26 -3.13 -7.20
N GLU A 72 17.01 -3.08 -8.29
CA GLU A 72 18.29 -2.38 -8.36
C GLU A 72 18.05 -0.88 -8.62
N PRO A 73 18.92 0.03 -8.12
CA PRO A 73 18.83 1.46 -8.42
C PRO A 73 18.85 1.72 -9.93
N LYS A 74 17.84 2.45 -10.40
CA LYS A 74 17.65 2.73 -11.83
C LYS A 74 18.23 4.08 -12.26
N TYR A 75 18.35 5.04 -11.34
CA TYR A 75 18.68 6.42 -11.69
C TYR A 75 20.00 6.87 -11.10
N SER A 76 20.69 7.74 -11.84
CA SER A 76 21.91 8.41 -11.39
C SER A 76 21.67 9.38 -10.25
N ASP A 77 20.43 9.78 -10.00
CA ASP A 77 20.11 10.90 -9.10
C ASP A 77 19.28 10.48 -7.89
N PHE A 78 18.47 9.40 -7.97
CA PHE A 78 17.64 8.90 -6.87
C PHE A 78 17.50 7.38 -6.91
N LEU A 79 17.27 6.74 -5.77
CA LEU A 79 17.14 5.28 -5.67
C LEU A 79 15.78 4.78 -6.15
N PHE A 80 14.71 5.52 -5.86
CA PHE A 80 13.35 5.12 -6.18
C PHE A 80 12.40 6.32 -6.35
N PHE A 81 11.37 6.14 -7.18
CA PHE A 81 10.30 7.11 -7.40
C PHE A 81 8.94 6.41 -7.57
N THR A 82 7.92 6.86 -6.85
CA THR A 82 6.59 6.23 -6.87
C THR A 82 5.81 6.41 -8.16
N GLY A 83 6.21 7.33 -9.05
CA GLY A 83 5.52 7.51 -10.32
C GLY A 83 5.60 6.29 -11.25
N GLU A 84 6.60 5.43 -11.06
CA GLU A 84 6.71 4.15 -11.77
C GLU A 84 5.75 3.08 -11.27
N TRP A 85 5.18 3.26 -10.07
CA TRP A 85 4.25 2.30 -9.52
C TRP A 85 2.89 2.42 -10.17
N VAL A 86 2.58 1.48 -11.06
CA VAL A 86 1.23 1.25 -11.57
C VAL A 86 0.39 0.68 -10.45
N LEU A 87 -0.74 1.30 -10.13
CA LEU A 87 -1.61 0.81 -9.05
C LEU A 87 -2.25 -0.53 -9.42
N PRO A 88 -2.52 -1.41 -8.44
CA PRO A 88 -3.19 -2.68 -8.69
C PRO A 88 -4.66 -2.55 -9.11
N ILE A 89 -5.22 -1.33 -9.04
CA ILE A 89 -6.60 -1.03 -9.41
C ILE A 89 -6.73 0.39 -9.99
N ALA A 90 -7.75 0.59 -10.82
CA ALA A 90 -8.10 1.91 -11.34
C ALA A 90 -8.54 2.86 -10.23
N ASN A 91 -8.21 4.15 -10.42
CA ASN A 91 -8.53 5.24 -9.52
C ASN A 91 -9.35 6.33 -10.20
N VAL A 92 -10.04 7.13 -9.40
CA VAL A 92 -10.72 8.36 -9.81
C VAL A 92 -10.00 9.54 -9.15
N GLY A 93 -9.67 10.55 -9.95
CA GLY A 93 -8.97 11.75 -9.48
C GLY A 93 -7.53 11.49 -9.01
N THR A 94 -7.04 12.37 -8.15
CA THR A 94 -5.65 12.37 -7.68
C THR A 94 -5.39 11.26 -6.66
N VAL A 95 -4.23 10.60 -6.79
CA VAL A 95 -3.74 9.60 -5.84
C VAL A 95 -2.42 10.07 -5.27
N TYR A 96 -2.28 10.03 -3.95
CA TYR A 96 -1.02 10.35 -3.28
C TYR A 96 -0.27 9.07 -2.98
N LYS A 97 0.97 8.97 -3.44
CA LYS A 97 1.84 7.81 -3.24
C LYS A 97 2.97 8.15 -2.29
N PHE A 98 3.17 7.28 -1.32
CA PHE A 98 4.11 7.44 -0.22
C PHE A 98 5.06 6.26 -0.16
N VAL A 99 6.33 6.56 0.12
CA VAL A 99 7.28 5.57 0.62
C VAL A 99 7.21 5.62 2.14
N VAL A 100 6.81 4.52 2.77
CA VAL A 100 6.65 4.41 4.23
C VAL A 100 7.81 3.66 4.90
N GLY A 101 8.66 3.03 4.10
CA GLY A 101 9.86 2.37 4.57
C GLY A 101 10.81 2.08 3.42
N PHE A 102 12.10 2.03 3.74
CA PHE A 102 13.15 1.78 2.75
C PHE A 102 14.29 1.01 3.39
N ALA A 103 14.76 -0.03 2.72
CA ALA A 103 15.94 -0.78 3.07
C ALA A 103 16.83 -0.91 1.84
N ALA A 104 18.15 -0.85 2.01
CA ALA A 104 19.10 -0.92 0.91
C ALA A 104 20.24 -1.88 1.24
N THR A 105 20.71 -2.56 0.21
CA THR A 105 21.92 -3.38 0.21
C THR A 105 22.99 -2.63 -0.57
N THR A 106 24.21 -2.57 -0.04
CA THR A 106 25.36 -1.94 -0.69
C THR A 106 26.34 -2.99 -1.19
N ASN A 107 27.20 -2.62 -2.14
CA ASN A 107 28.38 -3.42 -2.53
C ASN A 107 29.60 -3.17 -1.63
N ASP A 108 29.38 -2.74 -0.39
CA ASP A 108 30.44 -2.39 0.54
C ASP A 108 31.16 -3.64 1.09
N SER A 109 32.39 -3.45 1.56
CA SER A 109 33.12 -4.53 2.22
C SER A 109 32.35 -5.01 3.46
N PRO A 110 32.21 -6.33 3.71
CA PRO A 110 31.53 -6.85 4.90
C PRO A 110 32.17 -6.42 6.22
N THR A 111 33.38 -5.87 6.20
CA THR A 111 34.07 -5.30 7.37
C THR A 111 33.78 -3.83 7.62
N ALA A 112 33.22 -3.10 6.65
CA ALA A 112 33.02 -1.66 6.72
C ALA A 112 31.63 -1.26 7.25
N ASN A 113 30.61 -2.12 7.08
CA ASN A 113 29.25 -1.97 7.64
C ASN A 113 28.68 -0.54 7.52
N HIS A 114 28.89 0.11 6.38
CA HIS A 114 28.38 1.47 6.22
C HIS A 114 26.85 1.49 6.13
N SER A 115 26.23 2.36 6.92
CA SER A 115 24.79 2.60 6.84
C SER A 115 24.44 3.37 5.57
N VAL A 116 23.31 3.02 4.94
CA VAL A 116 22.68 3.84 3.90
C VAL A 116 21.76 4.82 4.60
N TYR A 117 22.02 6.10 4.44
CA TYR A 117 21.06 7.13 4.82
C TYR A 117 20.28 7.53 3.57
N THR A 118 18.99 7.80 3.73
CA THR A 118 18.14 8.23 2.63
C THR A 118 17.46 9.54 2.97
N SER A 119 17.19 10.33 1.93
CA SER A 119 16.24 11.44 2.04
C SER A 119 14.97 11.05 1.31
N ILE A 120 13.84 11.46 1.90
CA ILE A 120 12.53 11.34 1.28
C ILE A 120 12.07 12.76 0.97
N GLY A 121 11.56 12.93 -0.23
CA GLY A 121 11.10 14.21 -0.75
C GLY A 121 9.89 13.99 -1.63
N TYR A 122 9.00 14.98 -1.58
CA TYR A 122 7.70 14.92 -2.23
C TYR A 122 7.73 15.81 -3.46
N GLN A 123 7.39 15.24 -4.61
CA GLN A 123 7.29 15.94 -5.88
C GLN A 123 5.85 15.79 -6.40
N GLY A 124 5.02 16.81 -6.16
CA GLY A 124 3.60 16.73 -6.46
C GLY A 124 2.90 15.62 -5.66
N THR A 125 2.40 14.61 -6.35
CA THR A 125 1.68 13.46 -5.77
C THR A 125 2.56 12.26 -5.49
N ASP A 126 3.83 12.35 -5.87
CA ASP A 126 4.79 11.26 -5.79
C ASP A 126 5.86 11.52 -4.74
N THR A 127 6.45 10.42 -4.28
CA THR A 127 7.59 10.40 -3.35
C THR A 127 8.82 9.87 -4.07
N CYS A 128 9.94 10.56 -3.91
CA CYS A 128 11.24 10.09 -4.35
C CYS A 128 12.12 9.79 -3.14
N VAL A 129 13.00 8.81 -3.29
CA VAL A 129 13.99 8.41 -2.29
C VAL A 129 15.36 8.62 -2.88
N TRP A 130 16.17 9.46 -2.26
CA TRP A 130 17.56 9.66 -2.65
C TRP A 130 18.51 8.98 -1.67
N SER A 131 19.67 8.52 -2.15
CA SER A 131 20.73 7.94 -1.33
C SER A 131 21.69 9.02 -0.83
N THR A 132 22.16 8.92 0.40
CA THR A 132 23.36 9.66 0.82
C THR A 132 24.59 9.21 0.07
N GLY A 133 25.11 10.13 -0.76
CA GLY A 133 26.44 10.72 -0.62
C GLY A 133 27.67 9.80 -0.67
N SER A 134 28.81 10.42 -0.92
CA SER A 134 30.03 9.77 -1.41
C SER A 134 30.75 8.82 -0.46
N ASN A 135 30.48 8.94 0.84
CA ASN A 135 31.12 8.20 1.90
C ASN A 135 30.23 8.22 3.15
N SER A 136 30.52 7.30 4.07
CA SER A 136 29.81 7.13 5.35
C SER A 136 30.01 8.26 6.36
N ALA A 137 30.92 9.21 6.10
CA ALA A 137 31.22 10.32 6.98
C ALA A 137 30.30 11.53 6.75
N VAL A 138 29.65 11.64 5.60
CA VAL A 138 28.74 12.74 5.26
C VAL A 138 27.29 12.36 5.60
N LYS A 139 26.82 12.82 6.76
CA LYS A 139 25.50 12.48 7.32
C LYS A 139 24.43 13.57 7.16
N ARG A 140 24.61 14.52 6.25
CA ARG A 140 23.62 15.61 6.07
C ARG A 140 22.56 15.16 5.06
N LEU A 141 21.28 15.27 5.44
CA LEU A 141 20.13 15.01 4.56
C LEU A 141 20.21 15.79 3.23
N ALA A 142 20.78 17.00 3.22
CA ALA A 142 21.00 17.79 2.01
C ALA A 142 22.05 17.20 1.05
N ASP A 143 23.03 16.46 1.58
CA ASP A 143 24.06 15.78 0.80
C ASP A 143 23.55 14.43 0.24
N ALA A 144 22.37 13.99 0.67
CA ALA A 144 21.64 12.88 0.07
C ALA A 144 21.09 13.16 -1.33
N ILE A 145 21.21 14.40 -1.80
CA ILE A 145 20.67 14.85 -3.09
C ILE A 145 21.76 14.81 -4.18
N ARG A 146 22.98 14.31 -3.89
CA ARG A 146 24.09 14.26 -4.88
C ARG A 146 24.79 12.91 -4.90
N THR A 147 24.95 12.35 -6.09
CA THR A 147 25.69 11.12 -6.36
C THR A 147 27.18 11.37 -6.60
N GLY A 148 27.96 10.35 -6.28
CA GLY A 148 29.41 10.26 -6.47
C GLY A 148 30.04 9.73 -5.19
N GLY A 149 30.81 8.63 -5.21
CA GLY A 149 31.53 8.00 -4.08
C GLY A 149 31.72 6.48 -4.19
N SER A 150 32.61 5.89 -3.39
CA SER A 150 33.28 4.59 -3.68
C SER A 150 32.49 3.29 -3.39
N TYR A 151 31.28 3.36 -2.83
CA TYR A 151 30.35 2.21 -2.73
C TYR A 151 28.95 2.67 -3.10
N GLY A 152 28.18 1.78 -3.73
CA GLY A 152 26.85 2.04 -4.25
C GLY A 152 25.81 1.13 -3.62
N VAL A 153 24.56 1.60 -3.60
CA VAL A 153 23.41 0.71 -3.40
C VAL A 153 23.35 -0.22 -4.61
N VAL A 154 23.28 -1.53 -4.36
CA VAL A 154 23.07 -2.53 -5.41
C VAL A 154 21.60 -2.91 -5.49
N SER A 155 20.95 -3.14 -4.36
CA SER A 155 19.52 -3.45 -4.32
C SER A 155 18.81 -2.67 -3.23
N TYR A 156 17.50 -2.46 -3.39
CA TYR A 156 16.68 -1.86 -2.36
C TYR A 156 15.31 -2.53 -2.27
N THR A 157 14.72 -2.42 -1.08
CA THR A 157 13.33 -2.74 -0.79
C THR A 157 12.59 -1.46 -0.39
N ALA A 158 11.58 -1.07 -1.17
CA ALA A 158 10.72 0.08 -0.85
C ALA A 158 9.32 -0.41 -0.48
N TYR A 159 8.81 0.06 0.66
CA TYR A 159 7.45 -0.21 1.12
C TYR A 159 6.56 0.98 0.77
N LEU A 160 5.52 0.71 -0.01
CA LEU A 160 4.71 1.73 -0.65
C LEU A 160 3.28 1.71 -0.13
N VAL A 161 2.72 2.91 0.01
CA VAL A 161 1.30 3.12 0.28
C VAL A 161 0.78 4.18 -0.70
N ALA A 162 -0.36 3.92 -1.34
CA ALA A 162 -1.07 4.91 -2.12
C ALA A 162 -2.46 5.13 -1.54
N ILE A 163 -2.90 6.38 -1.47
CA ILE A 163 -4.22 6.76 -0.96
C ILE A 163 -4.92 7.59 -2.02
N GLY A 164 -6.14 7.21 -2.37
CA GLY A 164 -6.94 7.91 -3.38
C GLY A 164 -8.42 7.55 -3.32
N ARG A 165 -9.12 7.76 -4.44
CA ARG A 165 -10.54 7.43 -4.61
C ARG A 165 -10.76 6.40 -5.70
N TRP A 166 -11.79 5.57 -5.55
CA TRP A 166 -12.23 4.61 -6.58
C TRP A 166 -13.60 4.95 -7.19
N LYS A 167 -14.33 5.91 -6.59
CA LYS A 167 -15.57 6.51 -7.10
C LYS A 167 -15.54 8.02 -6.92
#